data_AF-A0A104EPB9-F1
#
_entry.id   AF-A0A104EPB9-F1
#
_cell.length_a   1.000
_cell.length_b   1.000
_cell.length_c   1.000
_cell.angle_alpha   90.00
_cell.angle_beta   90.00
_cell.angle_gamma   90.00
#
_symmetry.space_group_name_H-M   'P 1'
#
loop_
_entity.id
_entity.type
_entity.pdbx_description
1 polymer ?
#
loop_
_entity_poly.entity_id
_entity_poly.type
_entity_poly.pdbx_seq_one_letter_code
_entity_poly.pdbx_strand_id
1 'polypeptide(L)'
;MATPAPPKSSYEKWQDGIKSATGNPKWQIYDCEFRAAVGEYNRHLDGVAGYRPLDWQLIKAMAWVETGAGDPLWATNPMQIGMYNDPGLDALLSGKEGGDLVLPTSVKSTLTRANVRTLPGYNIRAAIGYLLMRMANFSIQTVPDADQRTYEITVKPGDSLDKIAKEQGSTTDTLRKLNPGIRILRPGQVLKYQKATIRKVIVGWKLSSTANIGRLYNTKAPDTYAKKLDYALAAIQQGKESVCTP
;
A
#
# COMPACT_ATOMS: atom_id res chain seq x y z
N MET A 1 19.92 16.70 51.04
CA MET A 1 20.52 16.68 49.68
C MET A 1 19.53 15.98 48.77
N ALA A 2 19.04 16.63 47.72
CA ALA A 2 18.16 15.98 46.75
C ALA A 2 19.00 15.04 45.87
N THR A 3 18.63 13.77 45.81
CA THR A 3 19.25 12.79 44.93
C THR A 3 19.06 13.22 43.47
N PRO A 4 20.09 13.16 42.61
CA PRO A 4 19.91 13.49 41.19
C PRO A 4 18.87 12.57 40.57
N ALA A 5 17.99 13.14 39.73
CA ALA A 5 17.03 12.33 38.98
C ALA A 5 17.77 11.32 38.08
N PRO A 6 17.25 10.09 37.93
CA PRO A 6 17.87 9.09 37.05
C PRO A 6 17.93 9.59 35.59
N PRO A 7 18.93 9.16 34.81
CA PRO A 7 19.08 9.58 33.43
C PRO A 7 17.91 9.09 32.57
N LYS A 8 17.39 9.97 31.70
CA LYS A 8 16.31 9.64 30.77
C LYS A 8 16.70 8.50 29.82
N SER A 9 15.77 7.57 29.63
CA SER A 9 15.83 6.52 28.60
C SER A 9 15.86 7.10 27.18
N SER A 10 16.24 6.28 26.19
CA SER A 10 16.21 6.68 24.77
C SER A 10 14.79 7.05 24.30
N TYR A 11 13.77 6.35 24.81
CA TYR A 11 12.37 6.65 24.50
C TYR A 11 11.94 8.01 25.09
N GLU A 12 12.29 8.30 26.34
CA GLU A 12 11.96 9.60 26.97
C GLU A 12 12.66 10.77 26.27
N LYS A 13 13.93 10.60 25.88
CA LYS A 13 14.64 11.61 25.07
C LYS A 13 13.95 11.84 23.72
N TRP A 14 13.49 10.78 23.07
CA TRP A 14 12.73 10.88 21.83
C TRP A 14 11.38 11.59 22.04
N GLN A 15 10.67 11.30 23.15
CA GLN A 15 9.42 11.99 23.51
C GLN A 15 9.62 13.50 23.71
N ASP A 16 10.71 13.92 24.34
CA ASP A 16 11.04 15.35 24.48
C ASP A 16 11.20 16.03 23.11
N GLY A 17 11.78 15.33 22.14
CA GLY A 17 11.87 15.78 20.74
C GLY A 17 10.49 16.00 20.11
N ILE A 18 9.56 15.06 20.28
CA ILE A 18 8.19 15.17 19.78
C ILE A 18 7.39 16.28 20.48
N LYS A 19 7.56 16.45 21.80
CA LYS A 19 6.95 17.59 22.50
C LYS A 19 7.41 18.91 21.91
N SER A 20 8.70 19.03 21.63
CA SER A 20 9.30 20.22 21.02
C SER A 20 8.93 20.41 19.54
N ALA A 21 8.43 19.37 18.87
CA ALA A 21 7.90 19.44 17.51
C ALA A 21 6.55 20.15 17.44
N THR A 22 5.76 20.07 18.52
CA THR A 22 4.41 20.63 18.57
C THR A 22 4.50 22.16 18.56
N GLY A 23 4.03 22.79 17.48
CA GLY A 23 4.14 24.23 17.27
C GLY A 23 5.41 24.69 16.55
N ASN A 24 6.29 23.77 16.13
CA ASN A 24 7.47 24.08 15.33
C ASN A 24 7.17 23.93 13.83
N PRO A 25 7.20 25.01 13.02
CA PRO A 25 6.89 24.95 11.60
C PRO A 25 7.74 23.96 10.79
N LYS A 26 8.99 23.70 11.22
CA LYS A 26 9.88 22.74 10.53
C LYS A 26 9.30 21.32 10.47
N TRP A 27 8.50 20.94 11.47
CA TRP A 27 7.85 19.63 11.53
C TRP A 27 6.54 19.56 10.74
N GLN A 28 6.07 20.69 10.22
CA GLN A 28 4.81 20.84 9.48
C GLN A 28 5.01 21.10 7.99
N ILE A 29 6.27 21.19 7.52
CA ILE A 29 6.59 21.55 6.13
C ILE A 29 5.99 20.62 5.07
N TYR A 30 5.63 19.39 5.45
CA TYR A 30 5.05 18.39 4.57
C TYR A 30 3.56 18.14 4.83
N ASP A 31 2.87 18.91 5.65
CA ASP A 31 1.47 18.65 5.97
C ASP A 31 0.58 18.61 4.72
N CYS A 32 0.77 19.57 3.81
CA CYS A 32 0.03 19.59 2.54
C CYS A 32 0.45 18.46 1.60
N GLU A 33 1.72 18.07 1.64
CA GLU A 33 2.23 16.94 0.88
C GLU A 33 1.64 15.61 1.38
N PHE A 34 1.55 15.40 2.70
CA PHE A 34 0.89 14.24 3.29
C PHE A 34 -0.59 14.18 2.93
N ARG A 35 -1.30 15.31 3.02
CA ARG A 35 -2.72 15.40 2.63
C ARG A 35 -2.91 15.08 1.15
N ALA A 36 -2.10 15.67 0.28
CA ALA A 36 -2.17 15.44 -1.16
C ALA A 36 -1.88 13.99 -1.51
N ALA A 37 -0.78 13.43 -1.01
CA ALA A 37 -0.39 12.06 -1.27
C ALA A 37 -1.44 11.07 -0.73
N VAL A 38 -1.89 11.21 0.51
CA VAL A 38 -2.96 10.35 1.06
C VAL A 38 -4.26 10.49 0.28
N GLY A 39 -4.63 11.71 -0.13
CA GLY A 39 -5.78 11.95 -1.00
C GLY A 39 -5.70 11.25 -2.35
N GLU A 40 -4.51 11.22 -2.98
CA GLU A 40 -4.28 10.47 -4.23
C GLU A 40 -4.52 8.96 -4.07
N TYR A 41 -3.98 8.36 -3.00
CA TYR A 41 -4.19 6.94 -2.71
C TYR A 41 -5.65 6.64 -2.33
N ASN A 42 -6.26 7.47 -1.48
CA ASN A 42 -7.65 7.31 -1.07
C ASN A 42 -8.60 7.36 -2.27
N ARG A 43 -8.36 8.27 -3.24
CA ARG A 43 -9.13 8.32 -4.49
C ARG A 43 -8.90 7.12 -5.39
N HIS A 44 -7.65 6.67 -5.50
CA HIS A 44 -7.31 5.51 -6.35
C HIS A 44 -7.93 4.21 -5.85
N LEU A 45 -7.97 4.03 -4.53
CA LEU A 45 -8.46 2.82 -3.88
C LEU A 45 -9.94 2.92 -3.46
N ASP A 46 -10.62 4.01 -3.82
CA ASP A 46 -12.04 4.14 -3.61
C ASP A 46 -12.81 3.03 -4.35
N GLY A 47 -13.80 2.45 -3.69
CA GLY A 47 -14.55 1.30 -4.20
C GLY A 47 -13.79 -0.05 -4.18
N VAL A 48 -12.52 -0.11 -3.79
CA VAL A 48 -11.82 -1.40 -3.56
C VAL A 48 -12.39 -2.06 -2.30
N ALA A 49 -12.85 -3.30 -2.43
CA ALA A 49 -13.55 -4.01 -1.36
C ALA A 49 -12.77 -4.01 -0.03
N GLY A 50 -13.44 -3.53 1.02
CA GLY A 50 -12.88 -3.46 2.39
C GLY A 50 -11.84 -2.36 2.61
N TYR A 51 -11.55 -1.52 1.61
CA TYR A 51 -10.65 -0.39 1.80
C TYR A 51 -11.28 0.64 2.73
N ARG A 52 -10.44 1.21 3.61
CA ARG A 52 -10.80 2.35 4.45
C ARG A 52 -9.82 3.48 4.15
N PRO A 53 -10.30 4.73 3.96
CA PRO A 53 -9.42 5.86 3.71
C PRO A 53 -8.34 5.98 4.78
N LEU A 54 -7.10 6.17 4.34
CA LEU A 54 -5.99 6.47 5.24
C LEU A 54 -6.15 7.87 5.82
N ASP A 55 -5.74 8.03 7.07
CA ASP A 55 -5.59 9.31 7.72
C ASP A 55 -4.19 9.88 7.43
N TRP A 56 -4.13 11.11 6.91
CA TRP A 56 -2.87 11.78 6.60
C TRP A 56 -2.06 12.08 7.87
N GLN A 57 -2.71 12.27 9.03
CA GLN A 57 -2.04 12.47 10.30
C GLN A 57 -1.29 11.20 10.74
N LEU A 58 -1.80 10.02 10.40
CA LEU A 58 -1.11 8.75 10.66
C LEU A 58 0.18 8.63 9.84
N ILE A 59 0.15 9.05 8.57
CA ILE A 59 1.35 9.07 7.72
C ILE A 59 2.34 10.14 8.19
N LYS A 60 1.87 11.32 8.59
CA LYS A 60 2.71 12.33 9.24
C LYS A 60 3.37 11.80 10.51
N ALA A 61 2.62 11.06 11.34
CA ALA A 61 3.14 10.46 12.55
C ALA A 61 4.24 9.44 12.23
N MET A 62 4.09 8.62 11.18
CA MET A 62 5.16 7.74 10.71
C MET A 62 6.42 8.54 10.35
N ALA A 63 6.30 9.64 9.59
CA ALA A 63 7.44 10.49 9.24
C ALA A 63 8.16 11.08 10.47
N TRP A 64 7.40 11.46 11.50
CA TRP A 64 7.94 11.94 12.78
C TRP A 64 8.68 10.83 13.55
N VAL A 65 8.24 9.58 13.44
CA VAL A 65 8.90 8.41 14.04
C VAL A 65 10.16 8.01 13.27
N GLU A 66 10.09 8.01 11.94
CA GLU A 66 11.20 7.62 11.07
C GLU A 66 12.37 8.61 11.19
N THR A 67 12.11 9.90 10.97
CA THR A 67 13.17 10.89 10.74
C THR A 67 13.00 12.11 11.65
N GLY A 68 11.88 12.83 11.51
CA GLY A 68 11.64 14.09 12.22
C GLY A 68 12.56 15.24 11.81
N ALA A 69 12.14 16.49 12.08
CA ALA A 69 12.80 17.69 11.53
C ALA A 69 14.17 18.05 12.16
N GLY A 70 14.63 17.27 13.14
CA GLY A 70 15.98 17.39 13.70
C GLY A 70 17.03 16.64 12.90
N ASP A 71 16.63 15.73 12.01
CA ASP A 71 17.53 14.92 11.19
C ASP A 71 17.68 15.55 9.79
N PRO A 72 18.90 15.64 9.22
CA PRO A 72 19.13 16.14 7.87
C PRO A 72 18.34 15.41 6.78
N LEU A 73 18.03 14.12 6.96
CA LEU A 73 17.21 13.34 6.05
C LEU A 73 15.76 13.85 5.98
N TRP A 74 15.31 14.71 6.90
CA TRP A 74 13.97 15.31 6.82
C TRP A 74 13.77 16.06 5.51
N ALA A 75 14.82 16.68 4.97
CA ALA A 75 14.73 17.47 3.74
C ALA A 75 14.60 16.64 2.46
N THR A 76 14.94 15.34 2.50
CA THR A 76 15.05 14.50 1.29
C THR A 76 14.33 13.16 1.40
N ASN A 77 14.42 12.51 2.56
CA ASN A 77 13.95 11.15 2.83
C ASN A 77 13.17 11.06 4.17
N PRO A 78 12.05 11.78 4.33
CA PRO A 78 11.32 11.87 5.60
C PRO A 78 10.71 10.54 6.07
N MET A 79 10.47 9.58 5.18
CA MET A 79 9.89 8.26 5.48
C MET A 79 10.92 7.11 5.44
N GLN A 80 12.19 7.44 5.18
CA GLN A 80 13.34 6.53 5.09
C GLN A 80 13.26 5.39 4.06
N ILE A 81 12.17 5.29 3.29
CA ILE A 81 12.08 4.33 2.20
C ILE A 81 13.04 4.69 1.07
N GLY A 82 13.66 3.67 0.47
CA GLY A 82 14.62 3.84 -0.61
C GLY A 82 16.04 4.13 -0.16
N MET A 83 16.36 4.01 1.13
CA MET A 83 17.77 3.98 1.58
C MET A 83 18.56 2.90 0.80
N TYR A 84 19.89 2.99 0.75
CA TYR A 84 20.69 2.10 -0.09
C TYR A 84 20.34 0.62 0.17
N ASN A 85 20.06 -0.14 -0.90
CA ASN A 85 19.55 -1.52 -0.86
C ASN A 85 18.26 -1.73 -0.04
N ASP A 86 17.33 -0.78 -0.06
CA ASP A 86 16.02 -0.91 0.59
C ASP A 86 15.15 -2.01 -0.08
N PRO A 87 14.92 -3.16 0.60
CA PRO A 87 14.11 -4.24 0.04
C PRO A 87 12.63 -3.87 -0.11
N GLY A 88 12.14 -2.91 0.68
CA GLY A 88 10.75 -2.44 0.63
C GLY A 88 10.46 -1.63 -0.62
N LEU A 89 11.37 -0.75 -1.03
CA LEU A 89 11.23 -0.04 -2.31
C LEU A 89 11.35 -1.01 -3.50
N ASP A 90 12.27 -1.97 -3.44
CA ASP A 90 12.41 -2.97 -4.49
C ASP A 90 11.16 -3.86 -4.60
N ALA A 91 10.61 -4.30 -3.48
CA ALA A 91 9.34 -5.03 -3.41
C ALA A 91 8.20 -4.25 -4.07
N LEU A 92 8.05 -2.98 -3.70
CA LEU A 92 7.00 -2.09 -4.23
C LEU A 92 7.08 -1.94 -5.75
N LEU A 93 8.29 -1.75 -6.30
CA LEU A 93 8.50 -1.48 -7.73
C LEU A 93 8.66 -2.74 -8.58
N SER A 94 8.74 -3.93 -7.98
CA SER A 94 9.04 -5.18 -8.70
C SER A 94 7.91 -5.69 -9.60
N GLY A 95 6.67 -5.23 -9.39
CA GLY A 95 5.45 -5.81 -9.98
C GLY A 95 5.07 -7.18 -9.42
N LYS A 96 5.89 -7.77 -8.54
CA LYS A 96 5.69 -9.15 -8.03
C LYS A 96 4.87 -9.20 -6.75
N GLU A 97 4.96 -8.18 -5.91
CA GLU A 97 4.36 -8.18 -4.57
C GLU A 97 3.00 -7.47 -4.48
N GLY A 98 2.53 -6.88 -5.58
CA GLY A 98 1.23 -6.21 -5.64
C GLY A 98 1.29 -4.69 -5.49
N GLY A 99 2.49 -4.09 -5.52
CA GLY A 99 2.66 -2.63 -5.61
C GLY A 99 1.84 -2.00 -6.74
N ASP A 100 1.81 -2.67 -7.89
CA ASP A 100 1.03 -2.27 -9.07
C ASP A 100 -0.48 -2.16 -8.85
N LEU A 101 -1.02 -2.81 -7.80
CA LEU A 101 -2.45 -2.79 -7.47
C LEU A 101 -2.79 -1.69 -6.45
N VAL A 102 -1.80 -1.10 -5.79
CA VAL A 102 -2.00 -0.08 -4.75
C VAL A 102 -1.50 1.30 -5.17
N LEU A 103 -0.56 1.38 -6.11
CA LEU A 103 -0.02 2.64 -6.62
C LEU A 103 -1.00 3.33 -7.58
N PRO A 104 -1.41 4.58 -7.31
CA PRO A 104 -2.15 5.37 -8.28
C PRO A 104 -1.37 5.48 -9.59
N THR A 105 -2.07 5.51 -10.73
CA THR A 105 -1.44 5.51 -12.06
C THR A 105 -0.46 6.66 -12.23
N SER A 106 -0.79 7.87 -11.74
CA SER A 106 0.10 9.03 -11.76
C SER A 106 1.42 8.78 -11.02
N VAL A 107 1.34 8.17 -9.83
CA VAL A 107 2.50 7.80 -9.02
C VAL A 107 3.30 6.70 -9.72
N LYS A 108 2.65 5.62 -10.17
CA LYS A 108 3.30 4.49 -10.85
C LYS A 108 4.13 4.94 -12.05
N SER A 109 3.65 5.92 -12.82
CA SER A 109 4.33 6.43 -14.01
C SER A 109 5.61 7.24 -13.73
N THR A 110 5.77 7.76 -12.51
CA THR A 110 6.84 8.71 -12.15
C THR A 110 7.75 8.22 -11.02
N LEU A 111 7.32 7.21 -10.27
CA LEU A 111 8.06 6.66 -9.12
C LEU A 111 9.29 5.87 -9.59
N THR A 112 10.47 6.38 -9.28
CA THR A 112 11.76 5.72 -9.54
C THR A 112 12.62 5.69 -8.29
N ARG A 113 13.59 4.77 -8.23
CA ARG A 113 14.56 4.71 -7.12
C ARG A 113 15.31 6.03 -6.93
N ALA A 114 15.61 6.73 -8.02
CA ALA A 114 16.31 8.02 -7.96
C ALA A 114 15.44 9.08 -7.27
N ASN A 115 14.21 9.27 -7.74
CA ASN A 115 13.33 10.31 -7.20
C ASN A 115 12.91 10.03 -5.75
N VAL A 116 12.67 8.77 -5.39
CA VAL A 116 12.31 8.39 -4.01
C VAL A 116 13.41 8.74 -3.00
N ARG A 117 14.68 8.74 -3.42
CA ARG A 117 15.84 9.03 -2.57
C ARG A 117 16.12 10.52 -2.38
N THR A 118 15.70 11.34 -3.32
CA THR A 118 16.12 12.75 -3.38
C THR A 118 14.96 13.74 -3.24
N LEU A 119 13.72 13.30 -3.50
CA LEU A 119 12.54 14.16 -3.52
C LEU A 119 11.53 13.71 -2.45
N PRO A 120 11.24 14.53 -1.42
CA PRO A 120 10.42 14.12 -0.28
C PRO A 120 8.99 13.74 -0.67
N GLY A 121 8.38 14.38 -1.68
CA GLY A 121 7.04 14.02 -2.14
C GLY A 121 6.95 12.61 -2.77
N TYR A 122 8.00 12.18 -3.48
CA TYR A 122 8.11 10.82 -4.01
C TYR A 122 8.42 9.82 -2.90
N ASN A 123 9.22 10.24 -1.92
CA ASN A 123 9.51 9.45 -0.73
C ASN A 123 8.25 9.12 0.08
N ILE A 124 7.42 10.15 0.33
CA ILE A 124 6.13 10.02 1.01
C ILE A 124 5.20 9.09 0.24
N ARG A 125 5.06 9.29 -1.08
CA ARG A 125 4.23 8.42 -1.92
C ARG A 125 4.73 6.98 -1.93
N ALA A 126 6.03 6.73 -2.04
CA ALA A 126 6.58 5.38 -1.98
C ALA A 126 6.27 4.71 -0.64
N ALA A 127 6.42 5.44 0.47
CA ALA A 127 6.14 4.92 1.80
C ALA A 127 4.67 4.55 1.98
N ILE A 128 3.74 5.40 1.52
CA ILE A 128 2.30 5.10 1.53
C ILE A 128 2.00 3.86 0.68
N GLY A 129 2.56 3.79 -0.54
CA GLY A 129 2.37 2.64 -1.43
C GLY A 129 2.90 1.34 -0.83
N TYR A 130 4.08 1.37 -0.22
CA TYR A 130 4.65 0.23 0.47
C TYR A 130 3.82 -0.18 1.68
N LEU A 131 3.38 0.76 2.52
CA LEU A 131 2.48 0.48 3.64
C LEU A 131 1.20 -0.22 3.17
N LEU A 132 0.53 0.33 2.17
CA LEU A 132 -0.70 -0.23 1.62
C LEU A 132 -0.47 -1.61 1.01
N MET A 133 0.63 -1.83 0.30
CA MET A 133 1.01 -3.15 -0.22
C MET A 133 1.14 -4.19 0.90
N ARG A 134 1.74 -3.82 2.04
CA ARG A 134 1.88 -4.73 3.19
C ARG A 134 0.56 -4.95 3.94
N MET A 135 -0.33 -3.96 3.94
CA MET A 135 -1.65 -4.05 4.55
C MET A 135 -2.67 -4.81 3.70
N ALA A 136 -2.53 -4.81 2.38
CA ALA A 136 -3.42 -5.53 1.48
C ALA A 136 -3.35 -7.05 1.71
N ASN A 137 -4.49 -7.71 1.56
CA ASN A 137 -4.62 -9.15 1.44
C ASN A 137 -4.83 -9.46 -0.02
N PHE A 138 -3.90 -10.22 -0.60
CA PHE A 138 -3.94 -10.57 -2.02
C PHE A 138 -4.44 -11.99 -2.23
N SER A 139 -5.12 -12.20 -3.35
CA SER A 139 -5.50 -13.53 -3.84
C SER A 139 -5.30 -13.58 -5.35
N ILE A 140 -4.99 -14.77 -5.88
CA ILE A 140 -5.00 -15.02 -7.32
C ILE A 140 -6.40 -15.51 -7.66
N GLN A 141 -7.12 -14.75 -8.48
CA GLN A 141 -8.50 -15.06 -8.83
C GLN A 141 -8.73 -14.96 -10.33
N THR A 142 -9.70 -15.73 -10.81
CA THR A 142 -10.32 -15.50 -12.11
C THR A 142 -11.10 -14.18 -12.04
N VAL A 143 -10.73 -13.21 -12.85
CA VAL A 143 -11.42 -11.92 -12.95
C VAL A 143 -12.03 -11.78 -14.33
N PRO A 144 -13.35 -11.55 -14.43
CA PRO A 144 -14.00 -11.24 -15.71
C PRO A 144 -13.36 -10.03 -16.41
N ASP A 145 -13.30 -10.08 -17.73
CA ASP A 145 -12.88 -8.95 -18.56
C ASP A 145 -13.95 -7.85 -18.59
N ALA A 146 -13.65 -6.66 -19.10
CA ALA A 146 -14.65 -5.62 -19.32
C ALA A 146 -15.77 -6.10 -20.28
N ASP A 147 -15.42 -6.95 -21.24
CA ASP A 147 -16.37 -7.65 -22.10
C ASP A 147 -17.06 -8.80 -21.36
N GLN A 148 -18.25 -8.52 -20.85
CA GLN A 148 -19.09 -9.47 -20.11
C GLN A 148 -19.96 -10.36 -21.01
N ARG A 149 -19.81 -10.31 -22.34
CA ARG A 149 -20.62 -11.12 -23.26
C ARG A 149 -20.28 -12.60 -23.11
N THR A 150 -21.32 -13.42 -23.19
CA THR A 150 -21.16 -14.88 -23.29
C THR A 150 -21.00 -15.27 -24.75
N TYR A 151 -19.95 -16.01 -25.03
CA TYR A 151 -19.60 -16.55 -26.33
C TYR A 151 -19.76 -18.08 -26.32
N GLU A 152 -19.78 -18.67 -27.51
CA GLU A 152 -19.89 -20.11 -27.68
C GLU A 152 -18.75 -20.63 -28.56
N ILE A 153 -18.25 -21.82 -28.24
CA ILE A 153 -17.25 -22.51 -29.05
C ILE A 153 -17.55 -24.01 -29.13
N THR A 154 -17.41 -24.56 -30.33
CA THR A 154 -17.55 -26.00 -30.57
C THR A 154 -16.23 -26.71 -30.32
N VAL A 155 -16.24 -27.70 -29.42
CA VAL A 155 -15.10 -28.54 -29.06
C VAL A 155 -14.64 -29.35 -30.28
N LYS A 156 -13.34 -29.30 -30.55
CA LYS A 156 -12.66 -30.05 -31.62
C LYS A 156 -11.92 -31.26 -31.05
N PRO A 157 -11.63 -32.28 -31.88
CA PRO A 157 -10.74 -33.37 -31.48
C PRO A 157 -9.39 -32.85 -30.98
N GLY A 158 -8.98 -33.29 -29.77
CA GLY A 158 -7.72 -32.88 -29.15
C GLY A 158 -7.78 -31.61 -28.28
N ASP A 159 -8.95 -30.97 -28.18
CA ASP A 159 -9.18 -29.85 -27.26
C ASP A 159 -9.13 -30.29 -25.79
N SER A 160 -8.67 -29.37 -24.95
CA SER A 160 -8.82 -29.43 -23.50
C SER A 160 -9.43 -28.11 -23.02
N LEU A 161 -10.01 -28.08 -21.81
CA LEU A 161 -10.51 -26.84 -21.22
C LEU A 161 -9.41 -25.78 -21.11
N ASP A 162 -8.18 -26.20 -20.85
CA ASP A 162 -7.02 -25.30 -20.75
C ASP A 162 -6.66 -24.68 -22.11
N LYS A 163 -6.60 -25.50 -23.18
CA LYS A 163 -6.36 -25.00 -24.54
C LYS A 163 -7.45 -24.02 -24.97
N ILE A 164 -8.72 -24.40 -24.78
CA ILE A 164 -9.87 -23.54 -25.12
C ILE A 164 -9.82 -22.25 -24.30
N ALA A 165 -9.61 -22.32 -22.99
CA ALA A 165 -9.52 -21.13 -22.15
C ALA A 165 -8.43 -20.17 -22.64
N LYS A 166 -7.23 -20.69 -22.91
CA LYS A 166 -6.10 -19.90 -23.40
C LYS A 166 -6.39 -19.26 -24.76
N GLU A 167 -6.88 -20.03 -25.73
CA GLU A 167 -7.16 -19.55 -27.08
C GLU A 167 -8.28 -18.50 -27.11
N GLN A 168 -9.25 -18.61 -26.20
CA GLN A 168 -10.42 -17.72 -26.15
C GLN A 168 -10.30 -16.56 -25.15
N GLY A 169 -9.15 -16.41 -24.49
CA GLY A 169 -8.95 -15.36 -23.48
C GLY A 169 -9.87 -15.51 -22.26
N SER A 170 -10.07 -16.74 -21.81
CA SER A 170 -10.91 -17.13 -20.68
C SER A 170 -10.07 -17.88 -19.63
N THR A 171 -10.72 -18.38 -18.58
CA THR A 171 -10.10 -19.28 -17.60
C THR A 171 -10.87 -20.59 -17.54
N THR A 172 -10.19 -21.66 -17.12
CA THR A 172 -10.83 -22.96 -16.96
C THR A 172 -11.93 -22.94 -15.89
N ASP A 173 -11.81 -22.08 -14.87
CA ASP A 173 -12.86 -21.86 -13.87
C ASP A 173 -14.10 -21.20 -14.46
N THR A 174 -13.92 -20.17 -15.30
CA THR A 174 -15.03 -19.54 -16.03
C THR A 174 -15.74 -20.56 -16.92
N LEU A 175 -14.97 -21.37 -17.68
CA LEU A 175 -15.54 -22.42 -18.52
C LEU A 175 -16.35 -23.43 -17.69
N ARG A 176 -15.80 -23.95 -16.59
CA ARG A 176 -16.53 -24.91 -15.73
C ARG A 176 -17.79 -24.30 -15.13
N LYS A 177 -17.70 -23.05 -14.65
CA LYS A 177 -18.83 -22.33 -14.06
C LYS A 177 -19.99 -22.15 -15.04
N LEU A 178 -19.69 -21.86 -16.30
CA LEU A 178 -20.70 -21.65 -17.35
C LEU A 178 -21.22 -22.96 -17.96
N ASN A 179 -20.56 -24.09 -17.71
CA ASN A 179 -20.91 -25.40 -18.27
C ASN A 179 -20.97 -26.49 -17.17
N PRO A 180 -21.80 -26.35 -16.12
CA PRO A 180 -21.76 -27.20 -14.93
C PRO A 180 -22.06 -28.70 -15.17
N GLY A 181 -22.67 -29.04 -16.31
CA GLY A 181 -22.95 -30.43 -16.70
C GLY A 181 -21.81 -31.12 -17.45
N ILE A 182 -20.79 -30.39 -17.89
CA ILE A 182 -19.72 -30.93 -18.74
C ILE A 182 -18.56 -31.39 -17.87
N ARG A 183 -18.47 -32.71 -17.66
CA ARG A 183 -17.36 -33.35 -16.93
C ARG A 183 -16.22 -33.82 -17.83
N ILE A 184 -16.55 -34.26 -19.04
CA ILE A 184 -15.61 -34.76 -20.04
C ILE A 184 -15.92 -34.06 -21.36
N LEU A 185 -14.91 -33.48 -21.99
CA LEU A 185 -15.03 -32.86 -23.30
C LEU A 185 -15.16 -33.92 -24.40
N ARG A 186 -16.14 -33.73 -25.28
CA ARG A 186 -16.37 -34.55 -26.47
C ARG A 186 -16.41 -33.65 -27.69
N PRO A 187 -15.77 -34.04 -28.81
CA PRO A 187 -15.88 -33.30 -30.06
C PRO A 187 -17.34 -33.04 -30.45
N GLY A 188 -17.64 -31.83 -30.93
CA GLY A 188 -18.97 -31.38 -31.30
C GLY A 188 -19.80 -30.77 -30.16
N GLN A 189 -19.35 -30.86 -28.90
CA GLN A 189 -19.99 -30.13 -27.79
C GLN A 189 -19.84 -28.61 -27.98
N VAL A 190 -20.88 -27.85 -27.65
CA VAL A 190 -20.81 -26.38 -27.59
C VAL A 190 -20.58 -25.96 -26.14
N LEU A 191 -19.51 -25.22 -25.90
CA LEU A 191 -19.18 -24.64 -24.59
C LEU A 191 -19.47 -23.15 -24.58
N LYS A 192 -20.06 -22.68 -23.49
CA LYS A 192 -20.20 -21.25 -23.18
C LYS A 192 -18.95 -20.73 -22.49
N TYR A 193 -18.51 -19.53 -22.85
CA TYR A 193 -17.40 -18.87 -22.18
C TYR A 193 -17.61 -17.37 -22.09
N GLN A 194 -16.90 -16.74 -21.16
CA GLN A 194 -16.73 -15.29 -21.06
C GLN A 194 -15.25 -15.00 -21.01
N LYS A 195 -14.84 -13.81 -21.46
CA LYS A 195 -13.45 -13.40 -21.32
C LYS A 195 -13.13 -13.17 -19.85
N ALA A 196 -12.01 -13.73 -19.40
CA ALA A 196 -11.56 -13.65 -18.02
C ALA A 196 -10.07 -13.95 -17.94
N THR A 197 -9.39 -13.38 -16.97
CA THR A 197 -7.96 -13.60 -16.76
C THR A 197 -7.69 -13.94 -15.30
N ILE A 198 -6.77 -14.87 -15.07
CA ILE A 198 -6.25 -15.14 -13.73
C ILE A 198 -5.27 -14.01 -13.37
N ARG A 199 -5.60 -13.22 -12.36
CA ARG A 199 -4.72 -12.13 -11.89
C ARG A 199 -4.73 -12.00 -10.38
N LYS A 200 -3.66 -11.41 -9.85
CA LYS A 200 -3.61 -10.99 -8.45
C LYS A 200 -4.61 -9.85 -8.24
N VAL A 201 -5.43 -9.96 -7.21
CA VAL A 201 -6.40 -8.94 -6.80
C VAL A 201 -6.29 -8.67 -5.31
N ILE A 202 -6.74 -7.50 -4.89
CA ILE A 202 -6.92 -7.15 -3.48
C ILE A 202 -8.27 -7.70 -3.03
N VAL A 203 -8.27 -8.56 -2.02
CA VAL A 203 -9.49 -9.19 -1.46
C VAL A 203 -9.88 -8.62 -0.09
N GLY A 204 -9.07 -7.70 0.43
CA GLY A 204 -9.32 -7.04 1.69
C GLY A 204 -8.05 -6.42 2.25
N TRP A 205 -8.16 -5.91 3.46
CA TRP A 205 -7.11 -5.13 4.10
C TRP A 205 -6.97 -5.53 5.57
N LYS A 206 -5.74 -5.51 6.06
CA LYS A 206 -5.45 -5.56 7.49
C LYS A 206 -5.87 -4.23 8.12
N LEU A 207 -6.28 -4.26 9.39
CA LEU A 207 -6.70 -3.06 10.11
C LEU A 207 -5.58 -2.02 10.18
N SER A 208 -5.89 -0.75 9.93
CA SER A 208 -4.99 0.39 10.06
C SER A 208 -4.80 0.80 11.53
N SER A 209 -4.06 0.00 12.29
CA SER A 209 -3.65 0.31 13.66
C SER A 209 -2.14 0.52 13.75
N THR A 210 -1.70 1.30 14.74
CA THR A 210 -0.27 1.54 15.00
C THR A 210 0.50 0.24 15.25
N ALA A 211 -0.12 -0.71 15.95
CA ALA A 211 0.41 -2.06 16.15
C ALA A 211 0.62 -2.81 14.82
N ASN A 212 -0.35 -2.78 13.90
CA ASN A 212 -0.19 -3.41 12.59
C ASN A 212 0.85 -2.69 11.73
N ILE A 213 0.90 -1.35 11.77
CA ILE A 213 1.94 -0.59 11.06
C ILE A 213 3.33 -0.97 11.56
N GLY A 214 3.54 -1.04 12.88
CA GLY A 214 4.80 -1.51 13.45
C GLY A 214 5.18 -2.91 12.94
N ARG A 215 4.23 -3.85 12.87
CA ARG A 215 4.47 -5.23 12.40
C ARG A 215 4.67 -5.36 10.90
N LEU A 216 4.19 -4.42 10.08
CA LEU A 216 4.12 -4.55 8.63
C LEU A 216 5.07 -3.62 7.89
N TYR A 217 5.28 -2.41 8.42
CA TYR A 217 6.14 -1.38 7.84
C TYR A 217 7.57 -1.47 8.40
N ASN A 218 7.73 -1.47 9.73
CA ASN A 218 9.04 -1.49 10.40
C ASN A 218 9.21 -2.70 11.34
N THR A 219 9.53 -3.86 10.76
CA THR A 219 9.51 -5.16 11.43
C THR A 219 10.65 -5.42 12.43
N LYS A 220 11.65 -4.52 12.52
CA LYS A 220 12.82 -4.73 13.39
C LYS A 220 12.51 -4.56 14.88
N ALA A 221 11.58 -3.67 15.22
CA ALA A 221 11.17 -3.40 16.59
C ALA A 221 9.68 -2.98 16.65
N PRO A 222 8.76 -3.87 16.29
CA PRO A 222 7.37 -3.53 15.98
C PRO A 222 6.64 -2.88 17.17
N ASP A 223 6.82 -3.38 18.39
CA ASP A 223 6.14 -2.85 19.58
C ASP A 223 6.67 -1.47 19.99
N THR A 224 7.99 -1.28 19.91
CA THR A 224 8.62 0.04 20.13
C THR A 224 8.16 1.05 19.08
N TYR A 225 8.06 0.62 17.82
CA TYR A 225 7.58 1.46 16.72
C TYR A 225 6.12 1.87 16.93
N ALA A 226 5.25 0.90 17.25
CA ALA A 226 3.84 1.16 17.54
C ALA A 226 3.67 2.16 18.70
N LYS A 227 4.42 1.96 19.80
CA LYS A 227 4.40 2.86 20.97
C LYS A 227 4.86 4.29 20.63
N LYS A 228 5.86 4.44 19.76
CA LYS A 228 6.27 5.76 19.25
C LYS A 228 5.19 6.37 18.38
N LEU A 229 4.58 5.57 17.49
CA LEU A 229 3.55 6.02 16.58
C LEU A 229 2.30 6.50 17.32
N ASP A 230 1.86 5.77 18.35
CA ASP A 230 0.75 6.20 19.24
C ASP A 230 1.03 7.57 19.86
N TYR A 231 2.24 7.76 20.38
CA TYR A 231 2.64 9.01 21.02
C TYR A 231 2.72 10.18 20.03
N ALA A 232 3.32 9.96 18.85
CA ALA A 232 3.42 10.98 17.80
C ALA A 232 2.04 11.37 17.26
N LEU A 233 1.16 10.39 17.02
CA LEU A 233 -0.18 10.63 16.52
C LEU A 233 -1.01 11.44 17.53
N ALA A 234 -0.97 11.09 18.81
CA ALA A 234 -1.65 11.84 19.85
C ALA A 234 -1.17 13.30 19.93
N ALA A 235 0.14 13.54 19.79
CA ALA A 235 0.70 14.89 19.76
C ALA A 235 0.25 15.69 18.53
N ILE A 236 0.21 15.05 17.35
CA ILE A 236 -0.24 15.68 16.09
C ILE A 236 -1.71 16.06 16.18
N GLN A 237 -2.57 15.18 16.72
CA GLN A 237 -4.01 15.41 16.86
C GLN A 237 -4.38 16.54 17.83
N GLN A 238 -3.49 16.84 18.78
CA GLN A 238 -3.65 17.98 19.69
C GLN A 238 -3.12 19.30 19.10
N GLY A 239 -2.36 19.23 18.01
CA GLY A 239 -1.77 20.39 17.33
C GLY A 239 -2.77 21.14 16.46
N LYS A 240 -2.46 22.40 16.15
CA LYS A 240 -3.20 23.16 15.13
C LYS A 240 -2.86 22.62 13.75
N GLU A 241 -3.89 22.38 12.95
CA GLU A 241 -3.71 22.00 11.55
C GLU A 241 -3.21 23.18 10.72
N SER A 242 -2.30 22.88 9.79
CA SER A 242 -1.88 23.83 8.77
C SER A 242 -2.98 24.00 7.71
N VAL A 243 -3.09 25.23 7.20
CA VAL A 243 -3.99 25.54 6.08
C VAL A 243 -3.26 25.17 4.79
N CYS A 244 -3.82 24.22 4.05
CA CYS A 244 -3.33 23.88 2.72
C CYS A 244 -4.13 24.62 1.66
N THR A 245 -3.43 25.45 0.90
CA THR A 245 -4.01 26.12 -0.26
C THR A 245 -4.04 25.13 -1.43
N PRO A 246 -5.13 25.07 -2.22
CA PRO A 246 -5.24 24.22 -3.41
C PRO A 246 -4.14 24.45 -4.44
#